data_AF-A0A1M4YST0-F1
#
_entry.id   AF-A0A1M4YST0-F1
#
_cell.length_a   1.000
_cell.length_b   1.000
_cell.length_c   1.000
_cell.angle_alpha   90.00
_cell.angle_beta   90.00
_cell.angle_gamma   90.00
#
_symmetry.space_group_name_H-M   'P 1'
#
loop_
_entity.id
_entity.type
_entity.pdbx_description
1 polymer ?
#
loop_
_entity_poly.entity_id
_entity_poly.type
_entity_poly.pdbx_seq_one_letter_code
_entity_poly.pdbx_strand_id
1 'polypeptide(L)' 'MKRYFITEKLNEALDADAHNSIPQKTMKHPREERWAVLILEDNRYMFSQLSGYLVNELTKDWYN' A
#
# COMPACT_ATOMS: atom_id res chain seq x y z
N MET A 1 1.06 13.56 -5.69
CA MET A 1 0.71 13.19 -4.31
C MET A 1 0.96 11.71 -4.14
N LYS A 2 1.82 11.32 -3.20
CA LYS A 2 2.16 9.92 -2.93
C LYS A 2 1.28 9.42 -1.79
N ARG A 3 0.63 8.27 -1.94
CA ARG A 3 -0.15 7.62 -0.87
C ARG A 3 0.26 6.16 -0.75
N TYR A 4 0.26 5.63 0.46
CA TYR A 4 0.47 4.22 0.73
C TYR A 4 -0.85 3.54 1.01
N PHE A 5 -1.11 2.43 0.35
CA PHE A 5 -2.20 1.53 0.68
C PHE A 5 -1.72 0.52 1.72
N ILE A 6 -2.41 0.47 2.87
CA ILE A 6 -2.13 -0.43 3.98
C ILE A 6 -3.26 -1.44 4.11
N THR A 7 -2.93 -2.73 4.16
CA THR A 7 -3.89 -3.84 4.31
C THR A 7 -3.28 -4.98 5.13
N GLU A 8 -4.11 -5.81 5.76
CA GLU A 8 -3.69 -7.03 6.46
C GLU A 8 -3.44 -8.21 5.51
N LYS A 9 -3.81 -8.08 4.23
CA LYS A 9 -3.74 -9.17 3.26
C LYS A 9 -2.68 -8.90 2.19
N LEU A 10 -1.69 -9.79 2.10
CA LEU A 10 -0.63 -9.70 1.08
C LEU A 10 -1.19 -9.59 -0.34
N ASN A 11 -2.18 -10.42 -0.69
CA ASN A 11 -2.73 -10.44 -2.04
C ASN A 11 -3.38 -9.10 -2.45
N GLU A 12 -3.94 -8.34 -1.50
CA GLU A 12 -4.49 -7.01 -1.79
C GLU A 12 -3.38 -5.98 -2.02
N ALA A 13 -2.27 -6.07 -1.28
CA ALA A 13 -1.12 -5.21 -1.53
C ALA A 13 -0.47 -5.50 -2.90
N LEU A 14 -0.39 -6.77 -3.29
CA LEU A 14 0.12 -7.18 -4.60
C LEU A 14 -0.82 -6.78 -5.74
N ASP A 15 -2.15 -6.90 -5.57
CA ASP A 15 -3.12 -6.44 -6.56
C ASP A 15 -3.06 -4.92 -6.75
N ALA A 16 -2.97 -4.18 -5.64
CA ALA A 16 -2.79 -2.74 -5.68
C ALA A 16 -1.48 -2.36 -6.40
N ASP A 17 -0.39 -3.09 -6.19
CA ASP A 17 0.85 -2.88 -6.93
C ASP A 17 0.71 -3.17 -8.43
N ALA A 18 0.04 -4.25 -8.80
CA ALA A 18 -0.17 -4.65 -10.19
C ALA A 18 -0.95 -3.60 -11.01
N HIS A 19 -1.68 -2.72 -10.33
CA HIS A 19 -2.39 -1.59 -10.93
C HIS A 19 -1.57 -0.29 -11.02
N ASN A 20 -0.36 -0.24 -10.48
CA ASN A 20 0.55 0.89 -10.70
C ASN A 20 1.12 0.83 -12.13
N SER A 21 1.28 1.99 -12.77
CA SER A 21 1.98 2.09 -14.06
C SER A 21 3.46 1.72 -13.97
N ILE A 22 4.06 1.89 -12.79
CA ILE A 22 5.43 1.48 -12.47
C ILE A 22 5.39 0.60 -11.23
N PRO A 23 5.94 -0.63 -11.27
CA PRO A 23 5.98 -1.52 -10.11
C PRO A 23 6.60 -0.86 -8.88
N GLN A 24 5.94 -1.00 -7.74
CA GLN A 24 6.37 -0.50 -6.45
C GLN A 24 6.72 -1.67 -5.53
N LYS A 25 7.61 -1.43 -4.56
CA LYS A 25 7.95 -2.46 -3.59
C LYS A 25 6.84 -2.59 -2.55
N THR A 26 6.26 -3.78 -2.46
CA THR A 26 5.42 -4.15 -1.33
C THR A 26 6.29 -4.36 -0.08
N MET A 27 5.89 -3.77 1.05
CA MET A 27 6.60 -3.78 2.33
C MET A 27 5.74 -4.48 3.39
N LYS A 28 6.29 -5.48 4.09
CA LYS A 28 5.66 -6.08 5.27
C LYS A 28 5.95 -5.22 6.49
N HIS A 29 4.96 -4.98 7.35
CA HIS A 29 5.20 -4.34 8.64
C HIS A 29 6.05 -5.26 9.53
N PRO A 30 7.04 -4.73 10.28
CA PRO A 30 7.98 -5.57 11.03
C PRO A 30 7.36 -6.33 12.22
N ARG A 31 6.25 -5.83 12.77
CA ARG A 31 5.63 -6.36 14.00
C ARG A 31 4.15 -6.71 13.86
N GLU A 32 3.52 -6.29 12.78
CA GLU A 32 2.09 -6.47 12.56
C GLU A 32 1.90 -7.29 11.29
N GLU A 33 0.84 -8.08 11.21
CA GLU A 33 0.45 -8.77 9.98
C GLU A 33 -0.22 -7.79 9.01
N ARG A 34 0.56 -6.80 8.55
CA ARG A 34 0.17 -5.73 7.65
C ARG A 34 1.17 -5.56 6.53
N TRP A 35 0.68 -5.03 5.42
CA TRP A 35 1.41 -4.78 4.20
C TRP A 35 1.14 -3.36 3.72
N ALA A 36 2.17 -2.68 3.24
CA ALA A 36 2.07 -1.38 2.61
C ALA A 36 2.62 -1.45 1.19
N VAL A 37 2.01 -0.70 0.29
CA VAL A 37 2.53 -0.45 -1.05
C VAL A 37 2.28 1.00 -1.44
N LEU A 38 3.24 1.61 -2.14
CA LEU A 38 3.06 2.95 -2.69
C LEU A 38 2.06 2.88 -3.86
N ILE A 39 1.06 3.76 -3.82
CA ILE A 39 0.05 3.92 -4.86
C ILE A 39 0.34 5.22 -5.62
N LEU A 40 0.47 5.10 -6.95
CA LEU A 40 0.66 6.22 -7.85
C LEU A 40 -0.68 6.89 -8.18
N GLU A 41 -0.65 8.15 -8.66
CA GLU A 41 -1.86 8.96 -8.87
C GLU A 41 -2.83 8.39 -9.90
N ASP A 42 -2.32 7.60 -10.84
CA ASP A 42 -3.06 6.94 -11.92
C ASP A 42 -3.64 5.57 -11.50
N ASN A 43 -3.34 5.10 -10.30
CA ASN A 43 -3.81 3.81 -9.81
C ASN A 43 -5.26 3.91 -9.29
N ARG A 44 -6.13 3.02 -9.78
CA ARG A 44 -7.55 2.91 -9.39
C ARG A 44 -7.80 2.76 -7.89
N TYR A 45 -6.80 2.27 -7.13
CA TYR A 45 -6.88 2.12 -5.69
C TYR A 45 -6.95 3.47 -4.95
N MET A 46 -6.60 4.58 -5.61
CA MET A 46 -6.74 5.94 -5.05
C MET A 46 -8.18 6.33 -4.69
N PHE A 47 -9.18 5.69 -5.32
CA PHE A 47 -10.59 6.07 -5.24
C PHE A 47 -11.54 4.91 -4.88
N SER A 48 -11.00 3.72 -4.63
CA SER A 48 -11.80 2.52 -4.38
C SER A 48 -12.18 2.39 -2.91
N GLN A 49 -13.36 1.82 -2.61
CA GLN A 49 -13.66 1.32 -1.26
C GLN A 49 -12.93 0.00 -1.06
N LEU A 50 -11.92 0.01 -0.21
CA LEU A 50 -11.01 -1.10 0.03
C LEU A 50 -11.18 -1.60 1.46
N SER A 51 -10.81 -2.84 1.72
CA SER A 51 -10.67 -3.41 3.07
C SER A 51 -9.53 -2.78 3.86
N GLY A 52 -8.53 -2.23 3.17
CA GLY A 52 -7.45 -1.46 3.75
C GLY A 52 -7.72 0.04 3.78
N TYR A 53 -6.68 0.85 3.99
CA TYR A 53 -6.78 2.30 4.02
C TYR A 53 -5.57 2.97 3.37
N LEU A 54 -5.77 4.23 2.94
CA LEU A 54 -4.71 5.05 2.34
C LEU A 54 -4.16 6.04 3.36
N VAL A 55 -2.84 6.15 3.43
CA VAL A 55 -2.12 7.17 4.22
C VAL A 55 -1.17 7.96 3.33
N ASN A 56 -0.87 9.20 3.68
CA ASN A 56 0.07 10.01 2.89
C ASN A 56 1.54 9.62 3.17
N GLU A 57 1.82 9.03 4.33
CA GLU A 57 3.16 8.62 4.75
C GLU A 57 3.09 7.39 5.66
N LEU A 58 4.15 6.58 5.65
CA LEU A 58 4.34 5.51 6.61
C LEU A 58 5.03 6.06 7.86
N THR A 59 4.56 5.64 9.03
CA THR A 59 5.17 5.95 10.32
C THR A 59 6.52 5.24 10.49
N LYS A 60 7.35 5.68 11.44
CA LYS A 60 8.74 5.21 11.61
C LYS A 60 8.86 3.70 11.90
N ASP A 61 7.85 3.11 12.51
CA ASP A 61 7.75 1.68 12.82
C ASP A 61 7.75 0.77 11.60
N TRP A 62 7.34 1.26 10.42
CA TRP A 62 7.43 0.51 9.16
C TRP A 62 8.86 0.22 8.71
N TYR A 63 9.85 0.96 9.22
CA TYR A 63 11.24 0.89 8.76
C TYR A 63 12.19 0.17 9.74
N ASN A 64 11.69 -0.31 10.88
CA ASN A 64 12.50 -0.84 11.99
C ASN A 64 12.52 -2.36 12.10
#